data_AF-A0A1V3WM88-F1
#
_entry.id   AF-A0A1V3WM88-F1
#
_cell.length_a   1.000
_cell.length_b   1.000
_cell.length_c   1.000
_cell.angle_alpha   90.00
_cell.angle_beta   90.00
_cell.angle_gamma   90.00
#
_symmetry.space_group_name_H-M   'P 1'
#
loop_
_entity.id
_entity.type
_entity.pdbx_description
1 polymer ?
#
loop_
_entity_poly.entity_id
_entity_poly.type
_entity_poly.pdbx_seq_one_letter_code
_entity_poly.pdbx_strand_id
1 'polypeptide(L)'
;MDPVHRAVAQHVEELLTWDRAVRADVDDSVHQMRVTTRKIRSLLREAPDSFGLADGAWVLDELRELAGVLGVARDAEVLAERYQHELDGLDPELVRGPVRERLVEGARRRYQTGLRRSLIAMRSKRYFRLLDALDAMVAEYPVTTFGPGPEQATPPNIDAAYRRVKKAAKAAKAARPPTRQVPQRTRPREARPQ
;
A
#
# COMPACT_ATOMS: atom_id res chain seq x y z
N MET A 1 -1.84 22.23 12.49
CA MET A 1 -1.40 20.84 12.42
C MET A 1 0.05 20.78 12.85
N ASP A 2 0.33 20.11 13.96
CA ASP A 2 1.69 19.87 14.46
C ASP A 2 2.50 19.03 13.46
N PRO A 3 3.84 19.16 13.37
CA PRO A 3 4.65 18.41 12.41
C PRO A 3 4.47 16.89 12.48
N VAL A 4 4.25 16.32 13.67
CA VAL A 4 4.07 14.87 13.84
C VAL A 4 2.75 14.42 13.22
N HIS A 5 1.66 15.14 13.47
CA HIS A 5 0.36 14.86 12.85
C HIS A 5 0.44 14.92 11.33
N ARG A 6 1.10 15.95 10.77
CA ARG A 6 1.28 16.07 9.32
C ARG A 6 2.06 14.89 8.74
N ALA A 7 3.13 14.47 9.41
CA ALA A 7 3.93 13.32 8.97
C ALA A 7 3.11 12.02 8.99
N VAL A 8 2.33 11.78 10.06
CA VAL A 8 1.45 10.61 10.14
C VAL A 8 0.39 10.64 9.04
N ALA A 9 -0.26 11.79 8.81
CA ALA A 9 -1.25 11.98 7.76
C ALA A 9 -0.69 11.62 6.37
N GLN A 10 0.50 12.14 6.05
CA GLN A 10 1.19 11.83 4.81
C GLN A 10 1.46 10.31 4.70
N HIS A 11 1.97 9.69 5.75
CA HIS A 11 2.26 8.25 5.70
C HIS A 11 0.99 7.39 5.62
N VAL A 12 -0.14 7.83 6.17
CA VAL A 12 -1.44 7.15 5.98
C VAL A 12 -1.89 7.23 4.52
N GLU A 13 -1.73 8.38 3.85
CA GLU A 13 -2.01 8.50 2.41
C GLU A 13 -1.07 7.62 1.55
N GLU A 14 0.21 7.57 1.91
CA GLU A 14 1.19 6.67 1.30
C GLU A 14 0.80 5.20 1.50
N LEU A 15 0.34 4.82 2.71
CA LEU A 15 -0.11 3.46 3.02
C LEU A 15 -1.26 3.05 2.10
N LEU A 16 -2.22 3.92 1.84
CA LEU A 16 -3.33 3.65 0.91
C LEU A 16 -2.88 3.54 -0.54
N THR A 17 -1.83 4.26 -0.91
CA THR A 17 -1.20 4.13 -2.24
C THR A 17 -0.52 2.78 -2.39
N TRP A 18 0.25 2.37 -1.39
CA TRP A 18 0.91 1.06 -1.39
C TRP A 18 -0.06 -0.10 -1.22
N ASP A 19 -1.17 0.05 -0.50
CA ASP A 19 -2.24 -0.96 -0.44
C ASP A 19 -2.74 -1.30 -1.86
N ARG A 20 -3.03 -0.28 -2.68
CA ARG A 20 -3.45 -0.48 -4.08
C ARG A 20 -2.36 -1.14 -4.91
N ALA A 21 -1.11 -0.73 -4.72
CA ALA A 21 0.04 -1.29 -5.44
C ALA A 21 0.27 -2.77 -5.10
N VAL A 22 0.19 -3.16 -3.81
CA VAL A 22 0.30 -4.55 -3.35
C VAL A 22 -0.84 -5.40 -3.90
N ARG A 23 -2.07 -4.85 -3.94
CA ARG A 23 -3.22 -5.54 -4.55
C ARG A 23 -3.05 -5.77 -6.05
N ALA A 24 -2.30 -4.89 -6.72
CA ALA A 24 -1.97 -5.00 -8.14
C ALA A 24 -0.66 -5.76 -8.41
N ASP A 25 -0.01 -6.29 -7.37
CA ASP A 25 1.29 -6.97 -7.45
C ASP A 25 2.35 -6.13 -8.19
N VAL A 26 2.41 -4.84 -7.86
CA VAL A 26 3.43 -3.92 -8.41
C VAL A 26 4.78 -4.20 -7.75
N ASP A 27 5.85 -4.09 -8.53
CA ASP A 27 7.23 -4.24 -8.06
C ASP A 27 7.53 -3.37 -6.82
N ASP A 28 8.27 -3.93 -5.86
CA ASP A 28 8.65 -3.34 -4.56
C ASP A 28 7.48 -2.88 -3.66
N SER A 29 6.22 -3.06 -4.08
CA SER A 29 5.04 -2.55 -3.36
C SER A 29 4.91 -3.10 -1.93
N VAL A 30 5.23 -4.39 -1.74
CA VAL A 30 5.22 -5.05 -0.44
C VAL A 30 6.26 -4.45 0.50
N HIS A 31 7.46 -4.17 -0.03
CA HIS A 31 8.53 -3.52 0.72
C HIS A 31 8.09 -2.14 1.19
N GLN A 32 7.60 -1.32 0.27
CA GLN A 32 7.20 0.06 0.56
C GLN A 32 6.03 0.11 1.54
N MET A 33 5.00 -0.73 1.34
CA MET A 33 3.89 -0.83 2.29
C MET A 33 4.37 -1.19 3.69
N ARG A 34 5.31 -2.13 3.81
CA ARG A 34 5.89 -2.53 5.09
C ARG A 34 6.69 -1.39 5.74
N VAL A 35 7.50 -0.68 4.96
CA VAL A 35 8.28 0.48 5.43
C VAL A 35 7.34 1.56 5.96
N THR A 36 6.32 1.95 5.19
CA THR A 36 5.33 2.96 5.59
C THR A 36 4.58 2.53 6.86
N THR A 37 4.15 1.26 6.95
CA THR A 37 3.50 0.71 8.15
C THR A 37 4.40 0.85 9.39
N ARG A 38 5.70 0.57 9.28
CA ARG A 38 6.65 0.71 10.39
C ARG A 38 6.88 2.18 10.77
N LYS A 39 6.93 3.09 9.80
CA LYS A 39 7.08 4.54 10.03
C LYS A 39 5.88 5.09 10.82
N ILE A 40 4.65 4.79 10.38
CA ILE A 40 3.42 5.16 11.09
C ILE A 40 3.51 4.68 12.54
N ARG A 41 3.83 3.39 12.74
CA ARG A 41 3.93 2.81 14.09
C ARG A 41 4.97 3.52 14.96
N SER A 42 6.13 3.90 14.42
CA SER A 42 7.16 4.61 15.18
C SER A 42 6.65 5.97 15.63
N LEU A 43 6.10 6.75 14.70
CA LEU A 43 5.59 8.10 14.99
C LEU A 43 4.47 8.09 16.02
N LEU A 44 3.51 7.16 15.89
CA LEU A 44 2.44 7.01 16.88
C LEU A 44 3.02 6.66 18.26
N ARG A 45 4.00 5.75 18.32
CA ARG A 45 4.65 5.37 19.59
C ARG A 45 5.44 6.50 20.23
N GLU A 46 5.98 7.43 19.45
CA GLU A 46 6.74 8.58 19.94
C GLU A 46 5.86 9.70 20.50
N ALA A 47 4.58 9.77 20.09
CA ALA A 47 3.64 10.79 20.54
C ALA A 47 2.27 10.20 20.95
N PRO A 48 2.22 9.29 21.94
CA PRO A 48 0.99 8.54 22.27
C PRO A 48 -0.17 9.43 22.70
N ASP A 49 0.09 10.46 23.52
CA ASP A 49 -0.95 11.37 24.03
C ASP A 49 -1.55 12.23 22.91
N SER A 50 -0.75 12.56 21.89
CA SER A 50 -1.18 13.39 20.77
C SER A 50 -2.19 12.69 19.86
N PHE A 51 -2.22 11.35 19.87
CA PHE A 51 -3.11 10.52 19.04
C PHE A 51 -4.11 9.71 19.89
N GLY A 52 -4.28 10.04 21.17
CA GLY A 52 -5.24 9.33 22.04
C GLY A 52 -4.92 7.84 22.21
N LEU A 53 -3.65 7.44 22.18
CA LEU A 53 -3.25 6.02 22.20
C LEU A 53 -3.50 5.30 23.53
N ALA A 54 -3.91 6.00 24.59
CA ALA A 54 -4.39 5.37 25.82
C ALA A 54 -5.55 4.38 25.54
N ASP A 55 -6.47 4.74 24.63
CA ASP A 55 -7.56 3.87 24.16
C ASP A 55 -7.22 3.17 22.83
N GLY A 56 -6.18 3.65 22.12
CA GLY A 56 -5.76 3.20 20.80
C GLY A 56 -4.58 2.23 20.75
N ALA A 57 -4.09 1.71 21.88
CA ALA A 57 -2.89 0.86 21.92
C ALA A 57 -2.95 -0.36 20.98
N TRP A 58 -4.15 -0.89 20.74
CA TRP A 58 -4.39 -1.97 19.78
C TRP A 58 -3.92 -1.62 18.36
N VAL A 59 -3.98 -0.35 17.95
CA VAL A 59 -3.52 0.12 16.62
C VAL A 59 -2.03 -0.15 16.41
N LEU A 60 -1.19 -0.01 17.45
CA LEU A 60 0.24 -0.29 17.34
C LEU A 60 0.52 -1.78 17.12
N ASP A 61 -0.26 -2.64 17.79
CA ASP A 61 -0.19 -4.09 17.60
C ASP A 61 -0.71 -4.49 16.22
N GLU A 62 -1.77 -3.85 15.74
CA GLU A 62 -2.26 -4.06 14.38
C GLU A 62 -1.23 -3.70 13.30
N LEU A 63 -0.58 -2.54 13.44
CA LEU A 63 0.51 -2.14 12.55
C LEU A 63 1.70 -3.11 12.64
N ARG A 64 1.98 -3.65 13.84
CA ARG A 64 3.01 -4.68 14.02
C ARG A 64 2.67 -5.95 13.28
N GLU A 65 1.45 -6.46 13.45
CA GLU A 65 1.00 -7.69 12.80
C GLU A 65 0.98 -7.52 11.28
N LEU A 66 0.48 -6.40 10.77
CA LEU A 66 0.51 -6.09 9.33
C LEU A 66 1.94 -6.09 8.77
N ALA A 67 2.88 -5.41 9.44
CA ALA A 67 4.28 -5.38 9.03
C ALA A 67 4.95 -6.76 9.11
N GLY A 68 4.51 -7.62 10.03
CA GLY A 68 4.95 -9.00 10.16
C GLY A 68 4.51 -9.87 8.97
N VAL A 69 3.22 -9.80 8.61
CA VAL A 69 2.68 -10.56 7.48
C VAL A 69 3.32 -10.12 6.16
N LEU A 70 3.47 -8.81 5.94
CA LEU A 70 4.17 -8.26 4.76
C LEU A 70 5.64 -8.69 4.72
N GLY A 71 6.28 -8.84 5.88
CA GLY A 71 7.69 -9.26 6.01
C GLY A 71 7.95 -10.63 5.38
N VAL A 72 7.03 -11.59 5.55
CA VAL A 72 7.18 -12.94 4.99
C VAL A 72 7.29 -12.92 3.46
N ALA A 73 6.51 -12.07 2.80
CA ALA A 73 6.61 -11.87 1.35
C ALA A 73 7.94 -11.20 0.99
N ARG A 74 8.28 -10.07 1.64
CA ARG A 74 9.51 -9.33 1.32
C ARG A 74 10.77 -10.16 1.54
N ASP A 75 10.85 -10.97 2.59
CA ASP A 75 12.03 -11.81 2.85
C ASP A 75 12.24 -12.84 1.72
N ALA A 76 11.15 -13.39 1.17
CA ALA A 76 11.23 -14.30 0.04
C ALA A 76 11.59 -13.59 -1.28
N GLU A 77 11.11 -12.36 -1.47
CA GLU A 77 11.46 -11.49 -2.61
C GLU A 77 12.95 -11.17 -2.62
N VAL A 78 13.48 -10.65 -1.50
CA VAL A 78 14.91 -10.33 -1.32
C VAL A 78 15.77 -11.57 -1.54
N LEU A 79 15.31 -12.73 -1.10
CA LEU A 79 16.04 -13.97 -1.32
C LEU A 79 16.04 -14.41 -2.79
N ALA A 80 14.94 -14.20 -3.52
CA ALA A 80 14.89 -14.45 -4.96
C ALA A 80 15.83 -13.52 -5.73
N GLU A 81 15.80 -12.22 -5.42
CA GLU A 81 16.70 -11.20 -5.98
C GLU A 81 18.16 -11.56 -5.72
N ARG A 82 18.50 -11.93 -4.47
CA ARG A 82 19.85 -12.35 -4.09
C ARG A 82 20.30 -13.58 -4.87
N TYR A 83 19.48 -14.63 -4.94
CA TYR A 83 19.85 -15.82 -5.71
C TYR A 83 20.04 -15.54 -7.18
N GLN A 84 19.18 -14.71 -7.77
CA GLN A 84 19.32 -14.31 -9.17
C GLN A 84 20.64 -13.56 -9.39
N HIS A 85 20.92 -12.54 -8.58
CA HIS A 85 22.15 -11.75 -8.67
C HIS A 85 23.41 -12.62 -8.52
N GLU A 86 23.48 -13.48 -7.50
CA GLU A 86 24.64 -14.36 -7.28
C GLU A 86 24.84 -15.34 -8.44
N LEU A 87 23.77 -15.92 -8.99
CA LEU A 87 23.86 -16.86 -10.11
C LEU A 87 24.21 -16.18 -11.42
N ASP A 88 23.80 -14.92 -11.62
CA ASP A 88 24.13 -14.13 -12.81
C ASP A 88 25.60 -13.64 -12.79
N GLY A 89 26.21 -13.56 -11.61
CA GLY A 89 27.63 -13.25 -11.44
C GLY A 89 28.59 -14.44 -11.60
N LEU A 90 28.07 -15.66 -11.72
CA LEU A 90 28.88 -16.87 -11.94
C LEU A 90 29.06 -17.16 -13.43
N ASP A 91 30.18 -17.80 -13.76
CA ASP A 91 30.37 -18.41 -15.08
C ASP A 91 29.26 -19.47 -15.31
N PRO A 92 28.55 -19.44 -16.45
CA PRO A 92 27.53 -20.42 -16.78
C PRO A 92 27.96 -21.89 -16.61
N GLU A 93 29.24 -22.21 -16.84
CA GLU A 93 29.77 -23.58 -16.69
C GLU A 93 29.82 -24.05 -15.22
N LEU A 94 29.84 -23.12 -14.27
CA LEU A 94 29.80 -23.39 -12.83
C LEU A 94 28.37 -23.62 -12.32
N VAL A 95 27.35 -23.15 -13.06
CA VAL A 95 25.93 -23.33 -12.72
C VAL A 95 25.43 -24.65 -13.28
N ARG A 96 25.60 -25.72 -12.48
CA ARG A 96 25.22 -27.08 -12.89
C ARG A 96 23.77 -27.42 -12.56
N GLY A 97 23.10 -28.10 -13.49
CA GLY A 97 21.77 -28.67 -13.28
C GLY A 97 20.68 -27.63 -12.99
N PRO A 98 19.54 -28.02 -12.40
CA PRO A 98 18.38 -27.13 -12.21
C PRO A 98 18.53 -26.21 -10.99
N VAL A 99 19.76 -25.84 -10.59
CA VAL A 99 20.01 -25.04 -9.37
C VAL A 99 19.35 -23.66 -9.47
N ARG A 100 19.47 -23.00 -10.64
CA ARG A 100 18.84 -21.70 -10.90
C ARG A 100 17.33 -21.77 -10.70
N GLU A 101 16.69 -22.73 -11.36
CA GLU A 101 15.26 -22.96 -11.25
C GLU A 101 14.86 -23.27 -9.79
N ARG A 102 15.59 -24.18 -9.13
CA ARG A 102 15.27 -24.59 -7.75
C ARG A 102 15.35 -23.44 -6.76
N LEU A 103 16.39 -22.60 -6.85
CA LEU A 103 16.62 -21.50 -5.92
C LEU A 103 15.73 -20.29 -6.23
N VAL A 104 15.77 -19.80 -7.48
CA VAL A 104 15.03 -18.59 -7.89
C VAL A 104 13.54 -18.87 -7.91
N GLU A 105 13.07 -19.91 -8.62
CA GLU A 105 11.64 -20.21 -8.68
C GLU A 105 11.12 -20.72 -7.33
N GLY A 106 11.95 -21.42 -6.55
CA GLY A 106 11.61 -21.79 -5.17
C GLY A 106 11.37 -20.56 -4.27
N ALA A 107 12.19 -19.52 -4.40
CA ALA A 107 11.99 -18.27 -3.68
C ALA A 107 10.78 -17.49 -4.21
N ARG A 108 10.59 -17.40 -5.53
CA ARG A 108 9.40 -16.78 -6.15
C ARG A 108 8.09 -17.44 -5.73
N ARG A 109 8.04 -18.78 -5.61
CA ARG A 109 6.87 -19.50 -5.09
C ARG A 109 6.59 -19.17 -3.62
N ARG A 110 7.64 -19.00 -2.81
CA ARG A 110 7.50 -18.55 -1.41
C ARG A 110 7.00 -17.11 -1.33
N TYR A 111 7.51 -16.22 -2.18
CA TYR A 111 7.00 -14.85 -2.32
C TYR A 111 5.50 -14.86 -2.62
N GLN A 112 5.07 -15.59 -3.65
CA GLN A 112 3.66 -15.68 -4.04
C GLN A 112 2.78 -16.23 -2.90
N THR A 113 3.30 -17.14 -2.08
CA THR A 113 2.60 -17.63 -0.89
C THR A 113 2.49 -16.55 0.20
N GLY A 114 3.57 -15.81 0.44
CA GLY A 114 3.58 -14.67 1.37
C GLY A 114 2.66 -13.54 0.91
N LEU A 115 2.65 -13.22 -0.37
CA LEU A 115 1.78 -12.21 -0.98
C LEU A 115 0.31 -12.59 -0.80
N ARG A 116 -0.06 -13.84 -1.07
CA ARG A 116 -1.43 -14.33 -0.81
C ARG A 116 -1.84 -14.15 0.65
N ARG A 117 -0.96 -14.45 1.61
CA ARG A 117 -1.22 -14.23 3.04
C ARG A 117 -1.39 -12.75 3.38
N SER A 118 -0.56 -11.88 2.80
CA SER A 118 -0.68 -10.43 2.92
C SER A 118 -2.01 -9.92 2.41
N LEU A 119 -2.42 -10.36 1.21
CA LEU A 119 -3.71 -9.99 0.62
C LEU A 119 -4.91 -10.49 1.44
N ILE A 120 -4.82 -11.66 2.08
CA ILE A 120 -5.85 -12.16 3.00
C ILE A 120 -5.94 -11.25 4.23
N ALA A 121 -4.81 -10.91 4.84
CA ALA A 121 -4.78 -9.99 5.99
C ALA A 121 -5.37 -8.62 5.63
N MET A 122 -4.99 -8.06 4.47
CA MET A 122 -5.49 -6.79 3.94
C MET A 122 -6.97 -6.82 3.51
N ARG A 123 -7.60 -8.00 3.44
CA ARG A 123 -9.05 -8.14 3.18
C ARG A 123 -9.85 -8.40 4.46
N SER A 124 -9.17 -8.48 5.61
CA SER A 124 -9.81 -8.78 6.88
C SER A 124 -10.54 -7.56 7.46
N LYS A 125 -11.59 -7.80 8.24
CA LYS A 125 -12.28 -6.74 9.03
C LYS A 125 -11.31 -6.01 9.97
N ARG A 126 -10.29 -6.72 10.47
CA ARG A 126 -9.27 -6.18 11.37
C ARG A 126 -8.40 -5.13 10.68
N TYR A 127 -8.01 -5.38 9.42
CA TYR A 127 -7.29 -4.40 8.60
C TYR A 127 -8.12 -3.15 8.29
N PHE A 128 -9.39 -3.29 7.92
CA PHE A 128 -10.24 -2.12 7.66
C PHE A 128 -10.46 -1.28 8.92
N ARG A 129 -10.68 -1.91 10.09
CA ARG A 129 -10.75 -1.19 11.37
C ARG A 129 -9.46 -0.43 11.69
N LEU A 130 -8.29 -1.00 11.38
CA LEU A 130 -7.01 -0.30 11.50
C LEU A 130 -7.01 0.95 10.61
N LEU A 131 -7.43 0.85 9.34
CA LEU A 131 -7.47 2.01 8.45
C LEU A 131 -8.44 3.09 8.95
N ASP A 132 -9.63 2.71 9.42
CA ASP A 132 -10.61 3.64 9.97
C ASP A 132 -10.05 4.36 11.21
N ALA A 133 -9.34 3.64 12.08
CA ALA A 133 -8.70 4.24 13.25
C ALA A 133 -7.57 5.22 12.89
N LEU A 134 -6.75 4.88 11.89
CA LEU A 134 -5.70 5.77 11.41
C LEU A 134 -6.28 7.04 10.78
N ASP A 135 -7.37 6.93 10.01
CA ASP A 135 -8.07 8.08 9.42
C ASP A 135 -8.68 8.96 10.52
N ALA A 136 -9.32 8.37 11.53
CA ALA A 136 -9.86 9.09 12.67
C ALA A 136 -8.77 9.84 13.45
N MET A 137 -7.65 9.19 13.76
CA MET A 137 -6.50 9.80 14.45
C MET A 137 -5.91 11.00 13.69
N VAL A 138 -5.91 10.95 12.35
CA VAL A 138 -5.41 12.05 11.52
C VAL A 138 -6.44 13.18 11.40
N ALA A 139 -7.73 12.85 11.39
CA ALA A 139 -8.83 13.81 11.30
C ALA A 139 -9.10 14.55 12.62
N GLU A 140 -8.95 13.87 13.75
CA GLU A 140 -8.99 14.44 15.10
C GLU A 140 -7.68 15.19 15.39
N TYR A 141 -7.42 16.26 14.66
CA TYR A 141 -6.41 17.22 15.08
C TYR A 141 -7.04 18.11 16.16
N PRO A 142 -6.63 18.01 17.44
CA PRO A 142 -7.08 18.97 18.42
C PRO A 142 -6.50 20.33 18.01
N VAL A 143 -7.37 21.19 17.49
CA VAL A 143 -7.10 22.61 17.45
C VAL A 143 -7.02 23.00 18.91
N THR A 144 -5.82 23.06 19.48
CA THR A 144 -5.63 23.60 20.82
C THR A 144 -6.05 25.07 20.77
N THR A 145 -7.32 25.29 21.07
CA THR A 145 -7.87 26.54 21.57
C THR A 145 -7.08 26.89 22.82
N PHE A 146 -6.18 27.85 22.68
CA PHE A 146 -5.87 28.73 23.80
C PHE A 146 -7.12 29.59 24.04
N GLY A 147 -8.05 29.09 24.84
CA GLY A 147 -9.29 29.77 25.24
C GLY A 147 -10.26 28.82 25.95
N PRO A 148 -10.91 29.23 27.06
CA PRO A 148 -11.70 28.32 27.88
C PRO A 148 -13.10 28.11 27.27
N GLY A 149 -13.52 26.84 27.16
CA GLY A 149 -14.91 26.48 26.88
C GLY A 149 -15.07 24.99 26.56
N PRO A 150 -15.86 24.22 27.34
CA PRO A 150 -16.15 22.84 27.03
C PRO A 150 -17.40 22.79 26.14
N GLU A 151 -17.24 22.48 24.85
CA GLU A 151 -18.37 22.15 23.98
C GLU A 151 -18.14 20.79 23.30
N GLN A 152 -18.76 19.80 23.93
CA GLN A 152 -19.23 18.50 23.42
C GLN A 152 -18.81 18.14 21.99
N ALA A 153 -17.82 17.25 21.88
CA ALA A 153 -17.52 16.54 20.65
C ALA A 153 -18.73 15.70 20.22
N THR A 154 -19.34 16.06 19.09
CA THR A 154 -20.38 15.27 18.44
C THR A 154 -19.72 14.10 17.69
N PRO A 155 -20.21 12.86 17.79
CA PRO A 155 -19.61 11.73 17.08
C PRO A 155 -19.66 11.92 15.55
N PRO A 156 -18.69 11.36 14.79
CA PRO A 156 -18.58 11.60 13.35
C PRO A 156 -19.80 11.05 12.61
N ASN A 157 -20.46 11.92 11.85
CA ASN A 157 -21.61 11.58 11.03
C ASN A 157 -21.18 10.74 9.81
N ILE A 158 -21.58 9.47 9.81
CA ILE A 158 -21.40 8.46 8.74
C ILE A 158 -21.84 9.00 7.36
N ASP A 159 -22.80 9.92 7.29
CA ASP A 159 -23.26 10.54 6.05
C ASP A 159 -22.17 11.35 5.36
N ALA A 160 -21.25 11.97 6.10
CA ALA A 160 -20.18 12.76 5.52
C ALA A 160 -19.15 11.87 4.82
N ALA A 161 -18.81 10.73 5.43
CA ALA A 161 -17.95 9.72 4.83
C ALA A 161 -18.59 9.11 3.58
N TYR A 162 -19.88 8.79 3.64
CA TYR A 162 -20.63 8.25 2.50
C TYR A 162 -20.73 9.26 1.35
N ARG A 163 -20.89 10.56 1.64
CA ARG A 163 -20.88 11.63 0.64
C ARG A 163 -19.52 11.79 -0.04
N ARG A 164 -18.41 11.64 0.68
CA ARG A 164 -17.05 11.70 0.10
C ARG A 164 -16.80 10.55 -0.87
N VAL A 165 -17.16 9.32 -0.49
CA VAL A 165 -17.07 8.14 -1.37
C VAL A 165 -17.95 8.32 -2.61
N LYS A 166 -19.19 8.82 -2.44
CA LYS A 166 -20.10 9.10 -3.56
C LYS A 166 -19.55 10.17 -4.51
N LYS A 167 -18.91 11.21 -3.98
CA LYS A 167 -18.28 12.28 -4.79
C LYS A 167 -17.07 11.75 -5.56
N ALA A 168 -16.21 10.94 -4.93
CA ALA A 168 -15.07 10.32 -5.59
C ALA A 168 -15.49 9.33 -6.69
N ALA A 169 -16.51 8.50 -6.44
CA ALA A 169 -17.07 7.59 -7.44
C ALA A 169 -17.72 8.33 -8.63
N LYS A 170 -18.37 9.48 -8.37
CA LYS A 170 -18.94 10.33 -9.43
C LYS A 170 -17.85 11.01 -10.26
N ALA A 171 -16.76 11.46 -9.64
CA ALA A 171 -15.61 12.03 -10.33
C ALA A 171 -14.90 10.99 -11.21
N ALA A 172 -14.73 9.75 -10.72
CA ALA A 172 -14.17 8.65 -11.51
C ALA A 172 -15.05 8.27 -12.71
N LYS A 173 -16.38 8.33 -12.59
CA LYS A 173 -17.31 8.10 -13.70
C LYS A 173 -17.37 9.26 -14.72
N ALA A 174 -17.05 10.49 -14.29
CA ALA A 174 -17.02 11.67 -15.15
C ALA A 174 -15.72 11.76 -15.98
N ALA A 175 -14.64 11.11 -15.52
CA ALA A 175 -13.41 10.95 -16.29
C ALA A 175 -13.60 9.88 -17.38
N ARG A 176 -14.10 10.29 -18.55
CA ARG A 176 -14.16 9.45 -19.76
C ARG A 176 -12.72 9.24 -20.27
N PRO A 177 -12.25 8.00 -20.53
CA PRO A 177 -10.91 7.80 -21.08
C PRO A 177 -10.83 8.39 -22.50
N PRO A 178 -9.69 9.01 -22.89
CA PRO A 178 -9.53 9.55 -24.22
C PRO A 178 -9.58 8.41 -25.26
N THR A 179 -10.47 8.56 -26.24
CA THR A 179 -10.57 7.65 -27.38
C THR A 179 -9.29 7.72 -28.21
N ARG A 180 -8.51 6.64 -28.18
CA ARG A 180 -7.32 6.45 -29.02
C ARG A 180 -7.77 6.34 -30.48
N GLN A 181 -7.57 7.40 -31.27
CA GLN A 181 -7.71 7.31 -32.73
C GLN A 181 -6.56 6.46 -33.29
N VAL A 182 -6.91 5.40 -34.01
CA VAL A 182 -5.98 4.57 -34.76
C VAL A 182 -5.88 5.17 -36.17
N PRO A 183 -4.70 5.57 -36.67
CA PRO A 183 -4.57 6.04 -38.04
C PRO A 183 -4.68 4.85 -39.00
N GLN A 184 -5.59 4.97 -39.97
CA GLN A 184 -5.79 3.98 -41.03
C GLN A 184 -4.57 3.97 -41.96
N ARG A 185 -3.92 2.80 -42.08
CA ARG A 185 -2.92 2.52 -43.11
C ARG A 185 -3.60 2.48 -44.48
N THR A 186 -3.30 3.44 -45.34
CA THR A 186 -3.58 3.36 -46.78
C THR A 186 -2.75 2.24 -47.40
N ARG A 187 -3.42 1.27 -48.03
CA ARG A 187 -2.78 0.22 -48.85
C ARG A 187 -2.34 0.83 -50.19
N PRO A 188 -1.20 0.44 -50.78
CA PRO A 188 -0.89 0.78 -52.15
C PRO A 188 -1.74 -0.06 -53.11
N ARG A 189 -2.21 0.57 -54.18
CA ARG A 189 -2.97 -0.04 -55.27
C ARG A 189 -2.00 -0.35 -56.41
N GLU A 190 -1.73 -1.62 -56.64
CA GLU A 190 -1.10 -2.11 -57.89
C GLU A 190 -2.17 -2.54 -58.91
N ALA A 191 -1.71 -2.58 -60.18
CA ALA A 191 -2.32 -3.09 -61.43
C ALA A 191 -3.31 -2.14 -62.16
N ARG A 192 -3.18 -1.85 -63.47
CA ARG A 192 -2.51 -2.55 -64.59
C ARG A 192 -2.31 -1.61 -65.81
N PRO A 193 -1.59 -2.05 -66.86
CA PRO A 193 -1.04 -1.22 -67.94
C PRO A 193 -1.96 -1.12 -69.17
N GLN A 194 -1.62 -0.18 -70.06
CA GLN A 194 -1.71 -0.33 -71.52
C GLN A 194 -0.40 0.12 -72.14
#